data_AF-F9Z3D8-F1
#
_entry.id   AF-F9Z3D8-F1
#
_cell.length_a   1.000
_cell.length_b   1.000
_cell.length_c   1.000
_cell.angle_alpha   90.00
_cell.angle_beta   90.00
_cell.angle_gamma   90.00
#
_symmetry.space_group_name_H-M   'P 1'
#
loop_
_entity.id
_entity.type
_entity.pdbx_description
1 polymer ?
#
loop_
_entity_poly.entity_id
_entity_poly.type
_entity_poly.pdbx_seq_one_letter_code
_entity_poly.pdbx_strand_id
1 'polypeptide(L)'
;MGLIKNQQIEITNWLNSDRNYDDGVFLYQKYGKNPVLKRLFPGREKFQAEKLAYELGKLIGLGFNQTLEIQEPDNKQVPDSGSDETTPNPTNTQSTDKAETFADKAESFAEDAEDFANAAEEHKNSAEEFSEEAKQAANETKEFADKAKAAAETLGAMAAGDPVPAGNYPPVINQIIAEFSRLYNERGMLKKQENDTPDENTPENIETRRKIIEKIESISARMDILYAAKKAYLEKDIVPDEKELYPVPNQQTASDPTDSGQLIIKRNNLRSSITRAKNQLEYQSQKKADKPNPMPDCPKRRELEVRITEKEKELAEIEAKLNDADRSEKPE
;
A
#
# COMPACT_ATOMS: atom_id res chain seq x y z
N MET A 1 36.93 -1.47 -15.26
CA MET A 1 36.07 -2.66 -15.03
C MET A 1 36.21 -3.29 -13.64
N GLY A 2 37.17 -2.90 -12.78
CA GLY A 2 37.36 -3.56 -11.46
C GLY A 2 36.38 -3.14 -10.34
N LEU A 3 35.92 -1.88 -10.32
CA LEU A 3 35.13 -1.34 -9.21
C LEU A 3 33.72 -1.95 -9.08
N ILE A 4 33.08 -2.26 -10.22
CA ILE A 4 31.73 -2.83 -10.29
C ILE A 4 31.74 -4.31 -9.87
N LYS A 5 32.81 -5.06 -10.20
CA LYS A 5 32.98 -6.45 -9.79
C LYS A 5 33.12 -6.56 -8.27
N ASN A 6 33.91 -5.68 -7.65
CA ASN A 6 34.07 -5.67 -6.19
C ASN A 6 32.77 -5.34 -5.45
N GLN A 7 31.99 -4.37 -5.96
CA GLN A 7 30.68 -4.05 -5.39
C GLN A 7 29.73 -5.27 -5.40
N GLN A 8 29.65 -5.97 -6.54
CA GLN A 8 28.79 -7.15 -6.65
C GLN A 8 29.22 -8.26 -5.69
N ILE A 9 30.52 -8.52 -5.59
CA ILE A 9 31.06 -9.55 -4.71
C ILE A 9 30.79 -9.22 -3.24
N GLU A 10 31.13 -8.00 -2.79
CA GLU A 10 30.96 -7.59 -1.39
C GLU A 10 29.49 -7.62 -0.94
N ILE A 11 28.57 -7.14 -1.79
CA ILE A 11 27.13 -7.14 -1.46
C ILE A 11 26.54 -8.55 -1.50
N THR A 12 26.94 -9.38 -2.47
CA THR A 12 26.45 -10.76 -2.57
C THR A 12 26.92 -11.59 -1.37
N ASN A 13 28.19 -11.46 -0.98
CA ASN A 13 28.73 -12.14 0.20
C ASN A 13 27.99 -11.74 1.48
N TRP A 14 27.67 -10.45 1.62
CA TRP A 14 26.90 -9.98 2.77
C TRP A 14 25.46 -10.49 2.76
N LEU A 15 24.78 -10.51 1.60
CA LEU A 15 23.41 -11.04 1.48
C LEU A 15 23.32 -12.54 1.80
N ASN A 16 24.38 -13.29 1.53
CA ASN A 16 24.53 -14.73 1.81
C ASN A 16 25.07 -15.03 3.23
N SER A 17 25.42 -14.01 4.02
CA SER A 17 25.88 -14.17 5.40
C SER A 17 24.72 -14.07 6.39
N ASP A 18 25.02 -14.04 7.69
CA ASP A 18 24.06 -13.70 8.75
C ASP A 18 23.53 -12.24 8.67
N ARG A 19 23.94 -11.49 7.63
CA ARG A 19 23.53 -10.11 7.32
C ARG A 19 23.71 -9.16 8.51
N ASN A 20 24.92 -9.18 9.08
CA ASN A 20 25.29 -8.23 10.14
C ASN A 20 24.92 -6.80 9.73
N TYR A 21 24.13 -6.14 10.56
CA TYR A 21 23.51 -4.87 10.18
C TYR A 21 24.54 -3.76 9.93
N ASP A 22 25.53 -3.63 10.82
CA ASP A 22 26.52 -2.56 10.73
C ASP A 22 27.40 -2.71 9.47
N ASP A 23 27.73 -3.95 9.09
CA ASP A 23 28.43 -4.25 7.85
C ASP A 23 27.59 -3.87 6.62
N GLY A 24 26.28 -4.13 6.66
CA GLY A 24 25.34 -3.71 5.62
C GLY A 24 25.24 -2.19 5.52
N VAL A 25 25.20 -1.49 6.65
CA VAL A 25 25.20 -0.02 6.69
C VAL A 25 26.48 0.53 6.09
N PHE A 26 27.63 -0.08 6.38
CA PHE A 26 28.91 0.30 5.79
C PHE A 26 28.92 0.10 4.27
N LEU A 27 28.44 -1.04 3.78
CA LEU A 27 28.30 -1.31 2.34
C LEU A 27 27.39 -0.29 1.67
N TYR A 28 26.29 0.11 2.31
CA TYR A 28 25.39 1.12 1.77
C TYR A 28 25.99 2.53 1.82
N GLN A 29 26.80 2.87 2.83
CA GLN A 29 27.56 4.12 2.83
C GLN A 29 28.58 4.18 1.69
N LYS A 30 29.23 3.05 1.39
CA LYS A 30 30.25 2.91 0.34
C LYS A 30 29.64 2.94 -1.07
N TYR A 31 28.56 2.19 -1.33
CA TYR A 31 28.00 1.99 -2.68
C TYR A 31 26.63 2.63 -2.92
N GLY A 32 25.91 2.98 -1.86
CA GLY A 32 24.59 3.57 -1.95
C GLY A 32 24.60 4.94 -2.61
N LYS A 33 23.55 5.23 -3.37
CA LYS A 33 23.40 6.50 -4.11
C LYS A 33 22.54 7.52 -3.36
N ASN A 34 21.66 7.06 -2.45
CA ASN A 34 20.71 7.94 -1.77
C ASN A 34 21.29 8.53 -0.47
N PRO A 35 21.51 9.85 -0.38
CA PRO A 35 22.10 10.49 0.80
C PRO A 35 21.19 10.47 2.03
N VAL A 36 19.87 10.39 1.86
CA VAL A 36 18.91 10.28 2.97
C VAL A 36 19.04 8.91 3.63
N LEU A 37 19.09 7.85 2.83
CA LEU A 37 19.23 6.49 3.32
C LEU A 37 20.58 6.25 4.02
N LYS A 38 21.67 6.88 3.55
CA LYS A 38 22.97 6.87 4.26
C LYS A 38 22.90 7.43 5.69
N ARG A 39 22.03 8.42 5.94
CA ARG A 39 21.82 8.99 7.28
C ARG A 39 20.78 8.21 8.09
N LEU A 40 19.86 7.51 7.41
CA LEU A 40 18.75 6.82 8.04
C LEU A 40 19.17 5.47 8.64
N PHE A 41 20.01 4.72 7.93
CA PHE A 41 20.35 3.35 8.33
C PHE A 41 21.20 3.23 9.61
N PRO A 42 22.17 4.09 9.92
CA PRO A 42 22.96 3.94 11.15
C PRO A 42 22.09 3.84 12.41
N GLY A 43 22.29 2.77 13.20
CA GLY A 43 21.63 2.55 14.50
C GLY A 43 20.14 2.18 14.46
N ARG A 44 19.60 1.74 13.31
CA ARG A 44 18.17 1.41 13.15
C ARG A 44 17.88 -0.04 12.72
N GLU A 45 18.71 -0.98 13.16
CA GLU A 45 18.65 -2.42 12.82
C GLU A 45 17.23 -3.00 12.89
N LYS A 46 16.57 -2.87 14.05
CA LYS A 46 15.26 -3.46 14.35
C LYS A 46 14.15 -3.12 13.35
N PHE A 47 14.27 -2.02 12.62
CA PHE A 47 13.21 -1.52 11.73
C PHE A 47 13.65 -1.40 10.27
N GLN A 48 14.95 -1.50 9.99
CA GLN A 48 15.50 -1.17 8.69
C GLN A 48 16.38 -2.29 8.11
N ALA A 49 16.56 -3.42 8.79
CA ALA A 49 17.35 -4.55 8.28
C ALA A 49 16.83 -5.06 6.91
N GLU A 50 15.52 -5.29 6.78
CA GLU A 50 14.90 -5.74 5.53
C GLU A 50 15.04 -4.71 4.40
N LYS A 51 14.81 -3.43 4.73
CA LYS A 51 14.94 -2.34 3.78
C LYS A 51 16.39 -2.14 3.33
N LEU A 52 17.34 -2.29 4.25
CA LEU A 52 18.76 -2.22 3.96
C LEU A 52 19.18 -3.35 3.01
N ALA A 53 18.71 -4.59 3.27
CA ALA A 53 18.96 -5.72 2.39
C ALA A 53 18.40 -5.49 0.99
N TYR A 54 17.14 -5.04 0.89
CA TYR A 54 16.50 -4.68 -0.37
C TYR A 54 17.28 -3.61 -1.16
N GLU A 55 17.68 -2.54 -0.48
CA GLU A 55 18.40 -1.42 -1.10
C GLU A 55 19.80 -1.83 -1.58
N LEU A 56 20.47 -2.76 -0.88
CA LEU A 56 21.74 -3.35 -1.31
C LEU A 56 21.55 -4.33 -2.48
N GLY A 57 20.53 -5.19 -2.44
CA GLY A 57 20.20 -6.12 -3.54
C GLY A 57 19.90 -5.38 -4.84
N LYS A 58 19.21 -4.24 -4.76
CA LYS A 58 18.95 -3.37 -5.92
C LYS A 58 20.24 -2.83 -6.57
N LEU A 59 21.29 -2.58 -5.79
CA LEU A 59 22.57 -2.08 -6.31
C LEU A 59 23.31 -3.12 -7.16
N ILE A 60 23.01 -4.41 -6.99
CA ILE A 60 23.57 -5.51 -7.76
C ILE A 60 22.60 -6.11 -8.79
N GLY A 61 21.39 -5.55 -8.91
CA GLY A 61 20.39 -5.93 -9.91
C GLY A 61 19.44 -7.06 -9.47
N LEU A 62 19.37 -7.38 -8.18
CA LEU A 62 18.40 -8.35 -7.65
C LEU A 62 17.00 -7.72 -7.47
N GLY A 63 15.97 -8.52 -7.76
CA GLY A 63 14.57 -8.17 -7.50
C GLY A 63 14.20 -8.28 -6.00
N PHE A 64 13.04 -7.71 -5.63
CA PHE A 64 12.53 -7.71 -4.24
C PHE A 64 12.47 -9.12 -3.63
N ASN A 65 11.93 -10.09 -4.38
CA ASN A 65 11.75 -11.47 -3.90
C ASN A 65 13.09 -12.22 -3.74
N GLN A 66 14.02 -12.05 -4.69
CA GLN A 66 15.37 -12.67 -4.66
C GLN A 66 16.24 -12.17 -3.50
N THR A 67 15.95 -10.98 -2.97
CA THR A 67 16.74 -10.40 -1.86
C THR A 67 16.31 -10.94 -0.49
N LEU A 68 15.07 -11.45 -0.38
CA LEU A 68 14.51 -11.98 0.86
C LEU A 68 14.65 -13.50 0.98
N GLU A 69 14.73 -14.20 -0.16
CA GLU A 69 14.78 -15.67 -0.25
C GLU A 69 16.15 -16.29 0.11
N ILE A 70 17.19 -15.47 0.29
CA ILE A 70 18.49 -15.91 0.81
C ILE A 70 18.39 -15.96 2.36
N GLN A 71 17.64 -16.92 2.88
CA GLN A 71 17.56 -17.29 4.29
C GLN A 71 17.67 -18.82 4.42
N GLU A 72 18.80 -19.41 4.04
CA GLU A 72 19.27 -20.64 4.70
C GLU A 72 20.80 -20.55 4.84
N PRO A 73 21.36 -20.74 6.04
CA PRO A 73 22.80 -20.70 6.25
C PRO A 73 23.41 -22.04 5.84
N ASP A 74 24.25 -22.05 4.79
CA ASP A 74 25.31 -23.06 4.72
C ASP A 74 26.63 -22.42 5.16
N ASN A 75 26.99 -22.71 6.41
CA ASN A 75 28.22 -22.31 7.03
C ASN A 75 29.36 -23.15 6.46
N LYS A 76 30.21 -22.60 5.60
CA LYS A 76 31.65 -22.94 5.54
C LYS A 76 32.51 -21.96 4.72
N GLN A 77 33.38 -21.28 5.48
CA GLN A 77 34.78 -20.93 5.23
C GLN A 77 35.16 -19.65 4.43
N VAL A 78 35.70 -18.72 5.24
CA VAL A 78 36.79 -17.78 5.00
C VAL A 78 37.86 -18.17 3.95
N PRO A 79 38.39 -17.20 3.17
CA PRO A 79 39.71 -17.30 2.57
C PRO A 79 40.71 -16.43 3.35
N ASP A 80 41.86 -16.97 3.72
CA ASP A 80 43.06 -16.16 4.00
C ASP A 80 44.18 -16.51 3.03
N SER A 81 44.86 -15.44 2.63
CA SER A 81 45.86 -15.29 1.58
C SER A 81 47.23 -15.81 2.00
N GLY A 82 48.10 -16.14 1.04
CA GLY A 82 49.54 -16.10 1.30
C GLY A 82 50.47 -16.83 0.32
N SER A 83 50.94 -16.08 -0.67
CA SER A 83 52.33 -16.04 -1.21
C SER A 83 53.03 -17.30 -1.78
N ASP A 84 53.26 -17.22 -3.10
CA ASP A 84 54.55 -17.16 -3.81
C ASP A 84 55.58 -18.32 -3.86
N GLU A 85 56.12 -18.45 -5.09
CA GLU A 85 57.28 -19.18 -5.62
C GLU A 85 58.25 -19.92 -4.67
N THR A 86 58.61 -21.19 -4.97
CA THR A 86 59.85 -21.63 -5.70
C THR A 86 60.00 -23.18 -5.73
N THR A 87 60.73 -23.66 -6.73
CA THR A 87 61.08 -25.02 -7.26
C THR A 87 61.93 -25.94 -6.32
N PRO A 88 62.53 -27.09 -6.75
CA PRO A 88 62.03 -28.34 -7.37
C PRO A 88 62.55 -29.67 -6.70
N ASN A 89 62.05 -30.83 -7.19
CA ASN A 89 62.68 -32.18 -7.26
C ASN A 89 62.75 -33.12 -6.01
N PRO A 90 62.56 -34.46 -6.16
CA PRO A 90 62.67 -35.43 -5.06
C PRO A 90 63.99 -36.24 -5.10
N THR A 91 64.36 -36.87 -3.99
CA THR A 91 65.30 -38.01 -3.99
C THR A 91 64.87 -39.05 -2.96
N ASN A 92 64.40 -40.18 -3.50
CA ASN A 92 64.72 -41.57 -3.16
C ASN A 92 64.89 -41.95 -1.67
N THR A 93 64.13 -42.93 -1.19
CA THR A 93 64.62 -44.33 -1.00
C THR A 93 63.63 -45.17 -0.17
N GLN A 94 63.51 -46.44 -0.60
CA GLN A 94 63.13 -47.65 0.14
C GLN A 94 61.66 -48.10 0.22
N SER A 95 61.43 -49.17 -0.55
CA SER A 95 60.37 -50.17 -0.50
C SER A 95 60.34 -50.91 0.84
N THR A 96 59.13 -51.17 1.38
CA THR A 96 58.63 -52.52 1.75
C THR A 96 57.18 -52.54 2.29
N ASP A 97 56.46 -51.41 2.36
CA ASP A 97 55.06 -51.38 2.87
C ASP A 97 53.95 -51.37 1.80
N LYS A 98 54.25 -51.82 0.58
CA LYS A 98 53.42 -51.55 -0.62
C LYS A 98 52.40 -52.62 -1.03
N ALA A 99 52.22 -53.72 -0.29
CA ALA A 99 51.23 -54.74 -0.67
C ALA A 99 49.96 -54.69 0.21
N GLU A 100 50.11 -54.58 1.53
CA GLU A 100 48.96 -54.50 2.45
C GLU A 100 48.23 -53.16 2.34
N THR A 101 48.95 -52.06 2.08
CA THR A 101 48.34 -50.73 1.86
C THR A 101 47.60 -50.58 0.53
N PHE A 102 47.77 -51.50 -0.43
CA PHE A 102 47.02 -51.46 -1.69
C PHE A 102 45.71 -52.23 -1.62
N ALA A 103 45.58 -53.24 -0.75
CA ALA A 103 44.33 -53.97 -0.55
C ALA A 103 43.33 -53.13 0.26
N ASP A 104 43.74 -52.60 1.42
CA ASP A 104 42.88 -51.72 2.24
C ASP A 104 42.46 -50.44 1.50
N LYS A 105 43.35 -49.94 0.64
CA LYS A 105 43.04 -48.76 -0.19
C LYS A 105 42.16 -49.10 -1.40
N ALA A 106 42.23 -50.32 -1.92
CA ALA A 106 41.31 -50.78 -2.97
C ALA A 106 39.90 -51.02 -2.42
N GLU A 107 39.77 -51.52 -1.19
CA GLU A 107 38.48 -51.64 -0.50
C GLU A 107 37.89 -50.25 -0.17
N SER A 108 38.70 -49.29 0.31
CA SER A 108 38.23 -47.92 0.54
C SER A 108 37.84 -47.19 -0.75
N PHE A 109 38.53 -47.45 -1.87
CA PHE A 109 38.15 -46.89 -3.18
C PHE A 109 36.91 -47.56 -3.78
N ALA A 110 36.61 -48.80 -3.40
CA ALA A 110 35.38 -49.48 -3.81
C ALA A 110 34.17 -48.97 -3.02
N GLU A 111 34.31 -48.76 -1.70
CA GLU A 111 33.26 -48.11 -0.89
C GLU A 111 33.02 -46.65 -1.33
N ASP A 112 34.07 -45.85 -1.55
CA ASP A 112 33.94 -44.49 -2.09
C ASP A 112 33.26 -44.48 -3.47
N ALA A 113 33.47 -45.51 -4.30
CA ALA A 113 32.85 -45.62 -5.62
C ALA A 113 31.36 -46.00 -5.54
N GLU A 114 30.96 -46.84 -4.57
CA GLU A 114 29.55 -47.14 -4.32
C GLU A 114 28.81 -45.93 -3.73
N ASP A 115 29.43 -45.18 -2.82
CA ASP A 115 28.85 -43.93 -2.31
C ASP A 115 28.71 -42.86 -3.40
N PHE A 116 29.70 -42.75 -4.31
CA PHE A 116 29.60 -41.84 -5.45
C PHE A 116 28.52 -42.27 -6.45
N ALA A 117 28.32 -43.58 -6.65
CA ALA A 117 27.27 -44.11 -7.51
C ALA A 117 25.87 -43.87 -6.92
N ASN A 118 25.70 -44.03 -5.61
CA ASN A 118 24.45 -43.74 -4.91
C ASN A 118 24.14 -42.23 -4.91
N ALA A 119 25.14 -41.38 -4.68
CA ALA A 119 24.98 -39.93 -4.81
C ALA A 119 24.61 -39.52 -6.25
N ALA A 120 25.18 -40.18 -7.26
CA ALA A 120 24.83 -39.94 -8.66
C ALA A 120 23.39 -40.37 -9.01
N GLU A 121 22.90 -41.48 -8.44
CA GLU A 121 21.50 -41.92 -8.54
C GLU A 121 20.54 -40.93 -7.84
N GLU A 122 20.88 -40.43 -6.65
CA GLU A 122 20.10 -39.41 -5.95
C GLU A 122 20.05 -38.09 -6.73
N HIS A 123 21.18 -37.65 -7.30
CA HIS A 123 21.21 -36.47 -8.17
C HIS A 123 20.40 -36.66 -9.45
N LYS A 124 20.33 -37.89 -9.99
CA LYS A 124 19.49 -38.19 -11.16
C LYS A 124 18.01 -38.16 -10.80
N ASN A 125 17.61 -38.72 -9.66
CA ASN A 125 16.22 -38.67 -9.18
C ASN A 125 15.78 -37.23 -8.86
N SER A 126 16.66 -36.43 -8.23
CA SER A 126 16.42 -35.01 -8.00
C SER A 126 16.31 -34.23 -9.32
N ALA A 127 17.15 -34.53 -10.32
CA ALA A 127 17.05 -33.92 -11.65
C ALA A 127 15.75 -34.30 -12.39
N GLU A 128 15.24 -35.52 -12.22
CA GLU A 128 13.94 -35.93 -12.75
C GLU A 128 12.78 -35.20 -12.05
N GLU A 129 12.86 -35.02 -10.73
CA GLU A 129 11.87 -34.25 -9.95
C GLU A 129 11.85 -32.76 -10.34
N PHE A 130 13.02 -32.13 -10.48
CA PHE A 130 13.15 -30.78 -11.02
C PHE A 130 12.61 -30.67 -12.45
N SER A 131 12.75 -31.73 -13.26
CA SER A 131 12.19 -31.75 -14.62
C SER A 131 10.66 -31.84 -14.63
N GLU A 132 10.04 -32.56 -13.70
CA GLU A 132 8.58 -32.62 -13.58
C GLU A 132 8.01 -31.32 -12.99
N GLU A 133 8.69 -30.73 -12.00
CA GLU A 133 8.33 -29.42 -11.45
C GLU A 133 8.45 -28.32 -12.51
N ALA A 134 9.48 -28.36 -13.36
CA ALA A 134 9.61 -27.44 -14.50
C ALA A 134 8.49 -27.62 -15.54
N LYS A 135 8.01 -28.85 -15.77
CA LYS A 135 6.85 -29.11 -16.65
C LYS A 135 5.55 -28.60 -16.04
N GLN A 136 5.39 -28.74 -14.73
CA GLN A 136 4.24 -28.19 -14.00
C GLN A 136 4.25 -26.67 -14.03
N ALA A 137 5.38 -26.03 -13.72
CA ALA A 137 5.55 -24.59 -13.82
C ALA A 137 5.33 -24.07 -15.25
N ALA A 138 5.75 -24.82 -16.28
CA ALA A 138 5.47 -24.47 -17.67
C ALA A 138 3.97 -24.55 -18.01
N ASN A 139 3.26 -25.54 -17.47
CA ASN A 139 1.81 -25.65 -17.63
C ASN A 139 1.06 -24.53 -16.88
N GLU A 140 1.46 -24.20 -15.66
CA GLU A 140 0.90 -23.07 -14.89
C GLU A 140 1.18 -21.73 -15.56
N THR A 141 2.38 -21.56 -16.13
CA THR A 141 2.75 -20.37 -16.91
C THR A 141 1.91 -20.28 -18.18
N LYS A 142 1.62 -21.42 -18.82
CA LYS A 142 0.75 -21.48 -20.00
C LYS A 142 -0.70 -21.17 -19.64
N GLU A 143 -1.22 -21.71 -18.54
CA GLU A 143 -2.56 -21.41 -18.05
C GLU A 143 -2.68 -19.93 -17.65
N PHE A 144 -1.65 -19.36 -17.00
CA PHE A 144 -1.58 -17.94 -16.69
C PHE A 144 -1.53 -17.08 -17.96
N ALA A 145 -0.74 -17.48 -18.97
CA ALA A 145 -0.67 -16.79 -20.25
C ALA A 145 -2.00 -16.86 -21.01
N ASP A 146 -2.69 -18.01 -21.01
CA ASP A 146 -4.00 -18.18 -21.63
C ASP A 146 -5.06 -17.35 -20.87
N LYS A 147 -4.99 -17.28 -19.54
CA LYS A 147 -5.86 -16.44 -18.71
C LYS A 147 -5.57 -14.95 -18.88
N ALA A 148 -4.31 -14.58 -19.01
CA ALA A 148 -3.88 -13.21 -19.32
C ALA A 148 -4.28 -12.82 -20.74
N LYS A 149 -4.23 -13.75 -21.69
CA LYS A 149 -4.71 -13.55 -23.06
C LYS A 149 -6.23 -13.42 -23.10
N ALA A 150 -6.98 -14.24 -22.35
CA ALA A 150 -8.43 -14.08 -22.19
C ALA A 150 -8.80 -12.76 -21.48
N ALA A 151 -8.00 -12.32 -20.50
CA ALA A 151 -8.15 -11.02 -19.85
C ALA A 151 -7.81 -9.86 -20.81
N ALA A 152 -6.80 -10.02 -21.66
CA ALA A 152 -6.42 -9.06 -22.69
C ALA A 152 -7.40 -9.04 -23.86
N GLU A 153 -8.05 -10.15 -24.20
CA GLU A 153 -9.13 -10.23 -25.20
C GLU A 153 -10.43 -9.65 -24.64
N THR A 154 -10.74 -9.82 -23.36
CA THR A 154 -11.87 -9.14 -22.70
C THR A 154 -11.64 -7.63 -22.52
N LEU A 155 -10.41 -7.20 -22.22
CA LEU A 155 -10.03 -5.78 -22.20
C LEU A 155 -9.86 -5.20 -23.61
N GLY A 156 -9.41 -5.99 -24.57
CA GLY A 156 -9.29 -5.65 -25.98
C GLY A 156 -10.65 -5.50 -26.65
N ALA A 157 -11.62 -6.36 -26.31
CA ALA A 157 -13.03 -6.19 -26.69
C ALA A 157 -13.68 -4.94 -26.07
N MET A 158 -13.14 -4.42 -24.95
CA MET A 158 -13.53 -3.12 -24.40
C MET A 158 -12.85 -1.92 -25.09
N ALA A 159 -11.71 -2.12 -25.76
CA ALA A 159 -10.91 -1.04 -26.35
C ALA A 159 -10.95 -0.97 -27.89
N ALA A 160 -11.28 -2.07 -28.58
CA ALA A 160 -11.31 -2.15 -30.03
C ALA A 160 -12.68 -2.63 -30.52
N GLY A 161 -13.63 -1.70 -30.59
CA GLY A 161 -14.54 -1.57 -31.73
C GLY A 161 -15.27 -2.79 -32.28
N ASP A 162 -15.74 -3.70 -31.44
CA ASP A 162 -17.13 -4.11 -31.56
C ASP A 162 -17.88 -3.34 -30.48
N PRO A 163 -18.92 -2.56 -30.81
CA PRO A 163 -19.79 -2.06 -29.76
C PRO A 163 -20.28 -3.31 -29.03
N VAL A 164 -19.95 -3.45 -27.74
CA VAL A 164 -20.90 -4.09 -26.83
C VAL A 164 -22.21 -3.43 -27.22
N PRO A 165 -23.17 -4.18 -27.80
CA PRO A 165 -24.32 -3.59 -28.49
C PRO A 165 -24.80 -2.52 -27.56
N ALA A 166 -24.93 -1.26 -28.03
CA ALA A 166 -25.36 -0.13 -27.21
C ALA A 166 -26.56 -0.62 -26.41
N GLY A 167 -26.26 -1.10 -25.21
CA GLY A 167 -27.09 -2.12 -24.62
C GLY A 167 -28.24 -1.33 -24.11
N ASN A 168 -29.47 -1.78 -24.37
CA ASN A 168 -30.60 -1.27 -23.61
C ASN A 168 -30.46 -1.77 -22.15
N TYR A 169 -29.36 -1.39 -21.49
CA TYR A 169 -29.18 -1.50 -20.07
C TYR A 169 -30.26 -0.64 -19.43
N PRO A 170 -30.84 -1.11 -18.32
CA PRO A 170 -31.72 -0.28 -17.52
C PRO A 170 -31.06 1.07 -17.21
N PRO A 171 -31.83 2.18 -17.16
CA PRO A 171 -31.29 3.52 -16.91
C PRO A 171 -30.31 3.59 -15.73
N VAL A 172 -30.62 2.86 -14.65
CA VAL A 172 -29.78 2.75 -13.44
C VAL A 172 -28.39 2.17 -13.74
N ILE A 173 -28.31 1.15 -14.61
CA ILE A 173 -27.02 0.53 -15.00
C ILE A 173 -26.20 1.48 -15.87
N ASN A 174 -26.84 2.22 -16.78
CA ASN A 174 -26.15 3.25 -17.56
C ASN A 174 -25.60 4.37 -16.67
N GLN A 175 -26.37 4.77 -15.65
CA GLN A 175 -25.94 5.74 -14.66
C GLN A 175 -24.74 5.23 -13.85
N ILE A 176 -24.77 3.97 -13.40
CA ILE A 176 -23.63 3.33 -12.72
C ILE A 176 -22.36 3.37 -13.58
N ILE A 177 -22.45 3.00 -14.86
CA ILE A 177 -21.31 2.96 -15.77
C ILE A 177 -20.72 4.37 -15.98
N ALA A 178 -21.59 5.36 -16.20
CA ALA A 178 -21.18 6.74 -16.38
C ALA A 178 -20.53 7.31 -15.11
N GLU A 179 -21.14 7.09 -13.94
CA GLU A 179 -20.61 7.54 -12.66
C GLU A 179 -19.28 6.87 -12.33
N PHE A 180 -19.18 5.55 -12.51
CA PHE A 180 -17.94 4.81 -12.26
C PHE A 180 -16.79 5.36 -13.12
N SER A 181 -17.05 5.64 -14.40
CA SER A 181 -16.06 6.21 -15.31
C SER A 181 -15.61 7.61 -14.87
N ARG A 182 -16.55 8.46 -14.43
CA ARG A 182 -16.27 9.79 -13.87
C ARG A 182 -15.37 9.70 -12.63
N LEU A 183 -15.78 8.85 -11.68
CA LEU A 183 -15.08 8.65 -10.41
C LEU A 183 -13.67 8.07 -10.59
N TYR A 184 -13.51 7.13 -11.53
CA TYR A 184 -12.20 6.57 -11.87
C TYR A 184 -11.23 7.67 -12.35
N ASN A 185 -11.68 8.54 -13.24
CA ASN A 185 -10.89 9.67 -13.75
C ASN A 185 -10.60 10.70 -12.66
N GLU A 186 -11.58 11.03 -11.82
CA GLU A 186 -11.42 11.96 -10.72
C GLU A 186 -10.40 11.46 -9.69
N ARG A 187 -10.47 10.18 -9.30
CA ARG A 187 -9.49 9.54 -8.41
C ARG A 187 -8.08 9.61 -9.00
N GLY A 188 -7.96 9.38 -10.31
CA GLY A 188 -6.68 9.49 -11.02
C GLY A 188 -6.10 10.91 -10.95
N MET A 189 -6.93 11.94 -11.15
CA MET A 189 -6.52 13.34 -11.00
C MET A 189 -6.10 13.69 -9.58
N LEU A 190 -6.84 13.22 -8.57
CA LEU A 190 -6.52 13.44 -7.16
C LEU A 190 -5.22 12.76 -6.76
N LYS A 191 -4.95 11.52 -7.23
CA LYS A 191 -3.67 10.86 -7.00
C LYS A 191 -2.50 11.59 -7.64
N LYS A 192 -2.71 12.19 -8.81
CA LYS A 192 -1.71 13.07 -9.41
C LYS A 192 -1.47 14.31 -8.53
N GLN A 193 -2.52 14.97 -8.05
CA GLN A 193 -2.42 16.13 -7.15
C GLN A 193 -1.71 15.80 -5.82
N GLU A 194 -1.96 14.61 -5.27
CA GLU A 194 -1.26 14.12 -4.06
C GLU A 194 0.25 14.03 -4.30
N ASN A 195 0.65 13.44 -5.43
CA ASN A 195 2.05 13.29 -5.81
C ASN A 195 2.72 14.63 -6.18
N ASP A 196 1.95 15.58 -6.71
CA ASP A 196 2.44 16.93 -7.05
C ASP A 196 2.57 17.82 -5.79
N THR A 197 2.01 17.43 -4.64
CA THR A 197 2.09 18.21 -3.40
C THR A 197 3.49 18.08 -2.77
N PRO A 198 4.21 19.19 -2.47
CA PRO A 198 5.62 19.15 -2.03
C PRO A 198 5.83 18.42 -0.72
N ASP A 199 6.80 17.50 -0.64
CA ASP A 199 7.13 16.62 0.52
C ASP A 199 7.39 17.34 1.86
N GLU A 200 7.51 18.67 1.82
CA GLU A 200 7.62 19.50 3.01
C GLU A 200 6.36 19.43 3.89
N ASN A 201 6.58 19.23 5.19
CA ASN A 201 5.54 19.12 6.20
C ASN A 201 5.09 20.49 6.72
N THR A 202 4.72 21.41 5.82
CA THR A 202 4.02 22.64 6.20
C THR A 202 2.59 22.31 6.61
N PRO A 203 1.97 23.07 7.53
CA PRO A 203 0.59 22.81 7.94
C PRO A 203 -0.39 22.86 6.75
N GLU A 204 -0.13 23.69 5.75
CA GLU A 204 -0.90 23.78 4.52
C GLU A 204 -0.78 22.51 3.65
N ASN A 205 0.43 21.97 3.47
CA ASN A 205 0.65 20.77 2.66
C ASN A 205 0.07 19.53 3.34
N ILE A 206 0.18 19.42 4.66
CA ILE A 206 -0.42 18.33 5.44
C ILE A 206 -1.94 18.35 5.29
N GLU A 207 -2.55 19.51 5.45
CA GLU A 207 -4.00 19.68 5.32
C GLU A 207 -4.48 19.39 3.89
N THR A 208 -3.70 19.78 2.89
CA THR A 208 -4.00 19.51 1.46
C THR A 208 -3.94 18.01 1.17
N ARG A 209 -2.87 17.32 1.59
CA ARG A 209 -2.78 15.86 1.44
C ARG A 209 -3.90 15.13 2.16
N ARG A 210 -4.20 15.53 3.40
CA ARG A 210 -5.30 14.95 4.19
C ARG A 210 -6.61 15.02 3.41
N LYS A 211 -6.96 16.19 2.88
CA LYS A 211 -8.18 16.39 2.07
C LYS A 211 -8.19 15.53 0.82
N ILE A 212 -7.06 15.43 0.12
CA ILE A 212 -6.95 14.62 -1.10
C ILE A 212 -7.14 13.13 -0.78
N ILE A 213 -6.49 12.63 0.28
CA ILE A 213 -6.60 11.24 0.73
C ILE A 213 -8.05 10.92 1.13
N GLU A 214 -8.68 11.76 1.96
CA GLU A 214 -10.08 11.60 2.36
C GLU A 214 -11.01 11.53 1.14
N LYS A 215 -10.77 12.37 0.12
CA LYS A 215 -11.57 12.36 -1.10
C LYS A 215 -11.34 11.09 -1.92
N ILE A 216 -10.10 10.60 -2.02
CA ILE A 216 -9.76 9.34 -2.70
C ILE A 216 -10.42 8.15 -2.03
N GLU A 217 -10.43 8.10 -0.69
CA GLU A 217 -11.08 7.05 0.09
C GLU A 217 -12.60 7.04 -0.16
N SER A 218 -13.24 8.22 -0.10
CA SER A 218 -14.66 8.39 -0.41
C SER A 218 -15.01 7.92 -1.83
N ILE A 219 -14.22 8.33 -2.83
CA ILE A 219 -14.40 7.90 -4.22
C ILE A 219 -14.23 6.38 -4.36
N SER A 220 -13.22 5.81 -3.70
CA SER A 220 -12.94 4.37 -3.79
C SER A 220 -14.08 3.55 -3.17
N ALA A 221 -14.58 3.96 -2.00
CA ALA A 221 -15.74 3.33 -1.37
C ALA A 221 -16.99 3.40 -2.28
N ARG A 222 -17.23 4.55 -2.93
CA ARG A 222 -18.34 4.69 -3.88
C ARG A 222 -18.16 3.77 -5.10
N MET A 223 -16.94 3.68 -5.64
CA MET A 223 -16.63 2.80 -6.76
C MET A 223 -16.85 1.32 -6.42
N ASP A 224 -16.53 0.88 -5.20
CA ASP A 224 -16.77 -0.50 -4.76
C ASP A 224 -18.26 -0.85 -4.74
N ILE A 225 -19.10 0.07 -4.25
CA ILE A 225 -20.56 -0.07 -4.26
C ILE A 225 -21.09 -0.18 -5.69
N LEU A 226 -20.66 0.73 -6.58
CA LEU A 226 -21.06 0.74 -7.98
C LEU A 226 -20.61 -0.51 -8.73
N TYR A 227 -19.39 -0.99 -8.45
CA TYR A 227 -18.86 -2.22 -9.03
C TYR A 227 -19.66 -3.44 -8.59
N ALA A 228 -19.98 -3.55 -7.29
CA ALA A 228 -20.81 -4.64 -6.78
C ALA A 228 -22.21 -4.66 -7.43
N ALA A 229 -22.83 -3.48 -7.58
CA ALA A 229 -24.13 -3.32 -8.24
C ALA A 229 -24.07 -3.72 -9.73
N LYS A 230 -23.05 -3.26 -10.47
CA LYS A 230 -22.84 -3.64 -11.87
C LYS A 230 -22.60 -5.14 -12.02
N LYS A 231 -21.78 -5.72 -11.15
CA LYS A 231 -21.46 -7.16 -11.15
C LYS A 231 -22.70 -8.01 -10.87
N ALA A 232 -23.53 -7.63 -9.90
CA ALA A 232 -24.78 -8.31 -9.59
C ALA A 232 -25.74 -8.35 -10.79
N TYR A 233 -25.81 -7.25 -11.56
CA TYR A 233 -26.58 -7.22 -12.80
C TYR A 233 -25.99 -8.14 -13.88
N LEU A 234 -24.68 -8.06 -14.15
CA LEU A 234 -24.06 -8.85 -15.22
C LEU A 234 -24.07 -10.36 -14.95
N GLU A 235 -23.96 -10.79 -13.69
CA GLU A 235 -23.87 -12.21 -13.33
C GLU A 235 -25.23 -12.83 -13.00
N LYS A 236 -26.14 -12.06 -12.40
CA LYS A 236 -27.41 -12.57 -11.84
C LYS A 236 -28.65 -11.90 -12.44
N ASP A 237 -28.48 -10.97 -13.37
CA ASP A 237 -29.54 -10.14 -13.96
C ASP A 237 -30.38 -9.38 -12.91
N ILE A 238 -29.76 -9.07 -11.77
CA ILE A 238 -30.39 -8.32 -10.67
C ILE A 238 -30.21 -6.83 -10.94
N VAL A 239 -31.30 -6.12 -11.22
CA VAL A 239 -31.30 -4.66 -11.36
C VAL A 239 -31.23 -4.01 -9.97
N PRO A 240 -30.20 -3.20 -9.67
CA PRO A 240 -30.08 -2.49 -8.38
C PRO A 240 -31.24 -1.52 -8.17
N ASP A 241 -31.75 -1.40 -6.94
CA ASP A 241 -32.72 -0.37 -6.58
C ASP A 241 -32.05 1.01 -6.62
N GLU A 242 -32.59 1.89 -7.46
CA GLU A 242 -32.10 3.26 -7.63
C GLU A 242 -32.13 4.04 -6.32
N LYS A 243 -33.14 3.83 -5.45
CA LYS A 243 -33.26 4.56 -4.19
C LYS A 243 -32.27 4.11 -3.13
N GLU A 244 -31.90 2.84 -3.16
CA GLU A 244 -30.88 2.29 -2.26
C GLU A 244 -29.48 2.67 -2.71
N LEU A 245 -29.25 2.67 -4.03
CA LEU A 245 -27.95 2.99 -4.63
C LEU A 245 -27.68 4.50 -4.70
N TYR A 246 -28.72 5.28 -4.95
CA TYR A 246 -28.75 6.73 -4.94
C TYR A 246 -29.75 7.17 -3.88
N PRO A 247 -29.40 7.05 -2.59
CA PRO A 247 -30.23 7.61 -1.54
C PRO A 247 -30.32 9.10 -1.83
N VAL A 248 -31.53 9.56 -2.21
CA VAL A 248 -31.80 10.99 -2.30
C VAL A 248 -31.41 11.54 -0.94
N PRO A 249 -30.46 12.48 -0.87
CA PRO A 249 -30.14 13.10 0.39
C PRO A 249 -31.44 13.67 0.94
N ASN A 250 -32.02 13.02 1.96
CA ASN A 250 -32.82 13.77 2.91
C ASN A 250 -31.95 14.97 3.25
N GLN A 251 -32.51 16.18 3.16
CA GLN A 251 -31.82 17.47 3.23
C GLN A 251 -31.09 17.75 4.57
N GLN A 252 -30.56 16.72 5.23
CA GLN A 252 -30.05 16.74 6.59
C GLN A 252 -28.68 16.08 6.77
N THR A 253 -28.12 15.30 5.85
CA THR A 253 -26.78 14.70 6.12
C THR A 253 -25.99 14.36 4.85
N ALA A 254 -25.18 15.31 4.37
CA ALA A 254 -23.90 15.14 3.66
C ALA A 254 -23.66 16.38 2.79
N SER A 255 -23.23 17.48 3.42
CA SER A 255 -22.74 18.64 2.66
C SER A 255 -21.24 18.48 2.43
N ASP A 256 -20.86 18.27 1.16
CA ASP A 256 -19.61 18.83 0.65
C ASP A 256 -19.47 20.29 1.11
N PRO A 257 -18.23 20.80 1.34
CA PRO A 257 -18.00 22.08 1.97
C PRO A 257 -18.22 23.25 0.98
N THR A 258 -19.43 23.38 0.43
CA THR A 258 -19.89 24.64 -0.15
C THR A 258 -20.14 25.64 0.99
N ASP A 259 -19.85 26.92 0.77
CA ASP A 259 -20.06 28.00 1.74
C ASP A 259 -21.50 27.98 2.33
N SER A 260 -22.51 27.75 1.47
CA SER A 260 -23.91 27.56 1.89
C SER A 260 -24.14 26.34 2.82
N GLY A 261 -23.46 25.21 2.57
CA GLY A 261 -23.52 24.03 3.44
C GLY A 261 -22.95 24.29 4.83
N GLN A 262 -21.82 25.01 4.90
CA GLN A 262 -21.23 25.43 6.18
C GLN A 262 -22.14 26.41 6.93
N LEU A 263 -22.77 27.36 6.22
CA LEU A 263 -23.75 28.28 6.79
C LEU A 263 -24.98 27.56 7.35
N ILE A 264 -25.48 26.51 6.67
CA ILE A 264 -26.60 25.68 7.16
C ILE A 264 -26.24 24.96 8.46
N ILE A 265 -25.04 24.36 8.53
CA ILE A 265 -24.55 23.71 9.75
C ILE A 265 -24.45 24.73 10.89
N LYS A 266 -23.85 25.89 10.62
CA LYS A 266 -23.69 26.97 11.59
C LYS A 266 -25.04 27.49 12.12
N ARG A 267 -26.02 27.68 11.23
CA ARG A 267 -27.41 28.03 11.58
C ARG A 267 -28.02 27.02 12.55
N ASN A 268 -27.93 25.72 12.26
CA ASN A 268 -28.52 24.67 13.09
C ASN A 268 -27.86 24.57 14.48
N ASN A 269 -26.53 24.75 14.53
CA ASN A 269 -25.76 24.79 15.76
C ASN A 269 -26.14 26.00 16.64
N LEU A 270 -26.28 27.19 16.03
CA LEU A 270 -26.72 28.40 16.73
C LEU A 270 -28.13 28.26 17.29
N ARG A 271 -29.09 27.77 16.49
CA ARG A 271 -30.46 27.50 16.94
C ARG A 271 -30.47 26.58 18.16
N SER A 272 -29.74 25.46 18.08
CA SER A 272 -29.62 24.52 19.20
C SER A 272 -28.98 25.15 20.44
N SER A 273 -27.95 25.99 20.25
CA SER A 273 -27.31 26.70 21.36
C SER A 273 -28.22 27.75 21.99
N ILE A 274 -29.02 28.48 21.21
CA ILE A 274 -29.97 29.47 21.70
C ILE A 274 -31.07 28.77 22.49
N THR A 275 -31.64 27.68 21.97
CA THR A 275 -32.64 26.88 22.68
C THR A 275 -32.11 26.38 24.03
N ARG A 276 -30.90 25.84 24.07
CA ARG A 276 -30.26 25.41 25.32
C ARG A 276 -30.06 26.55 26.32
N ALA A 277 -29.66 27.73 25.85
CA ALA A 277 -29.48 28.90 26.71
C ALA A 277 -30.82 29.46 27.22
N LYS A 278 -31.86 29.51 26.38
CA LYS A 278 -33.22 29.87 26.78
C LYS A 278 -33.78 28.88 27.80
N ASN A 279 -33.57 27.58 27.58
CA ASN A 279 -33.95 26.56 28.56
C ASN A 279 -33.19 26.75 29.89
N GLN A 280 -31.91 27.13 29.84
CA GLN A 280 -31.13 27.41 31.03
C GLN A 280 -31.68 28.62 31.82
N LEU A 281 -32.23 29.62 31.12
CA LEU A 281 -32.90 30.76 31.76
C LEU A 281 -34.27 30.39 32.33
N GLU A 282 -35.04 29.56 31.64
CA GLU A 282 -36.45 29.26 31.98
C GLU A 282 -36.62 28.08 32.94
N TYR A 283 -35.76 27.07 32.84
CA TYR A 283 -35.84 25.81 33.58
C TYR A 283 -34.60 25.54 34.44
N GLN A 284 -33.60 26.42 34.39
CA GLN A 284 -32.27 26.18 34.99
C GLN A 284 -31.60 24.89 34.51
N SER A 285 -32.00 24.40 33.33
CA SER A 285 -31.60 23.14 32.73
C SER A 285 -31.39 23.30 31.22
N GLN A 286 -30.52 22.49 30.62
CA GLN A 286 -30.30 22.50 29.17
C GLN A 286 -31.52 21.98 28.37
N LYS A 287 -32.35 21.15 29.02
CA LYS A 287 -33.59 20.59 28.46
C LYS A 287 -34.81 21.32 29.03
N LYS A 288 -35.90 21.32 28.28
CA LYS A 288 -37.19 21.76 28.79
C LYS A 288 -37.63 20.83 29.92
N ALA A 289 -37.98 21.39 31.07
CA ALA A 289 -38.55 20.65 32.19
C ALA A 289 -40.08 20.81 32.20
N ASP A 290 -40.78 19.93 32.93
CA ASP A 290 -42.25 19.96 33.01
C ASP A 290 -42.78 21.22 33.69
N LYS A 291 -41.99 21.82 34.59
CA LYS A 291 -42.35 23.03 35.32
C LYS A 291 -41.29 24.11 35.11
N PRO A 292 -41.68 25.37 34.81
CA PRO A 292 -40.75 26.47 34.70
C PRO A 292 -40.07 26.73 36.05
N ASN A 293 -38.76 26.92 36.02
CA ASN A 293 -37.94 27.27 37.17
C ASN A 293 -36.96 28.37 36.73
N PRO A 294 -37.45 29.61 36.56
CA PRO A 294 -36.65 30.67 35.95
C PRO A 294 -35.44 31.00 36.81
N MET A 295 -34.31 31.28 36.17
CA MET A 295 -33.08 31.63 36.85
C MET A 295 -33.27 32.95 37.62
N PRO A 296 -32.84 33.06 38.89
CA PRO A 296 -32.89 34.31 39.63
C PRO A 296 -32.11 35.44 38.95
N ASP A 297 -32.46 36.70 39.23
CA ASP A 297 -31.73 37.86 38.71
C ASP A 297 -30.33 37.94 39.34
N CYS A 298 -29.36 37.37 38.65
CA CYS A 298 -27.97 37.25 39.06
C CYS A 298 -27.05 37.62 37.89
N PRO A 299 -25.77 37.94 38.14
CA PRO A 299 -24.81 38.23 37.07
C PRO A 299 -24.80 37.17 35.95
N LYS A 300 -24.89 35.88 36.32
CA LYS A 300 -24.97 34.75 35.39
C LYS A 300 -26.20 34.79 34.48
N ARG A 301 -27.34 35.29 34.96
CA ARG A 301 -28.56 35.47 34.15
C ARG A 301 -28.33 36.55 33.08
N ARG A 302 -27.80 37.70 33.48
CA ARG A 302 -27.49 38.81 32.57
C ARG A 302 -26.48 38.40 31.50
N GLU A 303 -25.44 37.65 31.86
CA GLU A 303 -24.47 37.11 30.90
C GLU A 303 -25.11 36.18 29.87
N LEU A 304 -26.05 35.33 30.30
CA LEU A 304 -26.78 34.43 29.40
C LEU A 304 -27.72 35.18 28.47
N GLU A 305 -28.41 36.21 28.96
CA GLU A 305 -29.26 37.08 28.15
C GLU A 305 -28.44 37.80 27.07
N VAL A 306 -27.30 38.41 27.44
CA VAL A 306 -26.38 39.02 26.47
C VAL A 306 -25.91 38.00 25.42
N ARG A 307 -25.46 36.82 25.86
CA ARG A 307 -25.01 35.75 24.95
C ARG A 307 -26.12 35.26 24.02
N ILE A 308 -27.38 35.23 24.47
CA ILE A 308 -28.53 34.88 23.61
C ILE A 308 -28.70 35.96 22.56
N THR A 309 -28.70 37.24 22.93
CA THR A 309 -28.88 38.35 21.97
C THR A 309 -27.78 38.39 20.91
N GLU A 310 -26.52 38.14 21.30
CA GLU A 310 -25.40 38.04 20.35
C GLU A 310 -25.58 36.89 19.36
N LYS A 311 -25.97 35.70 19.85
CA LYS A 311 -26.22 34.53 19.00
C LYS A 311 -27.44 34.68 18.10
N GLU A 312 -28.47 35.38 18.56
CA GLU A 312 -29.66 35.70 17.74
C GLU A 312 -29.29 36.66 16.62
N LYS A 313 -28.43 37.66 16.88
CA LYS A 313 -27.89 38.55 15.85
C LYS A 313 -27.06 37.77 14.81
N GLU A 314 -26.19 36.87 15.26
CA GLU A 314 -25.39 36.03 14.37
C GLU A 314 -26.26 35.08 13.54
N LEU A 315 -27.31 34.51 14.14
CA LEU A 315 -28.28 33.66 13.45
C LEU A 315 -28.99 34.44 12.33
N ALA A 316 -29.44 35.67 12.61
CA ALA A 316 -30.09 36.52 11.63
C ALA A 316 -29.17 36.88 10.44
N GLU A 317 -27.87 37.13 10.71
CA GLU A 317 -26.89 37.38 9.66
C GLU A 317 -26.68 36.16 8.74
N ILE A 318 -26.62 34.96 9.32
CA ILE A 318 -26.48 33.71 8.55
C ILE A 318 -27.75 33.42 7.74
N GLU A 319 -28.93 33.66 8.32
CA GLU A 319 -30.20 33.49 7.61
C GLU A 319 -30.35 34.48 6.45
N ALA A 320 -29.88 35.72 6.61
CA ALA A 320 -29.82 36.68 5.50
C ALA A 320 -28.88 36.22 4.39
N LYS A 321 -27.66 35.78 4.73
CA LYS A 321 -26.68 35.24 3.76
C LYS A 321 -27.21 34.03 2.99
N LEU A 322 -27.93 33.14 3.67
CA LEU A 322 -28.57 31.98 3.03
C LEU A 322 -29.69 32.40 2.08
N ASN A 323 -30.51 33.39 2.45
CA ASN A 323 -31.59 33.90 1.59
C ASN A 323 -31.07 34.64 0.36
N ASP A 324 -29.96 35.38 0.48
CA ASP A 324 -29.33 36.08 -0.63
C ASP A 324 -28.69 35.10 -1.62
N ALA A 325 -28.07 34.02 -1.13
CA ALA A 325 -27.55 32.94 -1.97
C ALA A 325 -28.69 32.27 -2.78
N ASP A 326 -29.82 31.98 -2.14
CA ASP A 326 -30.99 31.34 -2.76
C ASP A 326 -31.66 32.23 -3.84
N ARG A 327 -31.57 33.56 -3.69
CA ARG A 327 -32.02 34.54 -4.70
C ARG A 327 -31.08 34.64 -5.90
N SER A 328 -29.77 34.49 -5.70
CA SER A 328 -28.79 34.58 -6.78
C SER A 328 -28.80 33.38 -7.75
N GLU A 329 -29.39 32.25 -7.34
CA GLU A 329 -29.51 31.04 -8.17
C GLU A 329 -30.80 30.95 -9.01
N LYS A 330 -31.73 31.91 -8.88
CA LYS A 330 -32.93 32.02 -9.74
C LYS A 330 -32.88 33.28 -10.61
N PRO A 331 -32.41 33.20 -11.88
CA PRO A 331 -32.69 34.27 -12.84
C PRO A 331 -34.18 34.21 -13.24
N GLU A 332 -34.81 35.38 -13.34
CA GLU A 332 -36.17 35.57 -13.89
C GLU A 332 -36.30 35.11 -15.34
#